data_AF-A0A944XAK1-F1
#
_entry.id   AF-A0A944XAK1-F1
#
_cell.length_a   1.000
_cell.length_b   1.000
_cell.length_c   1.000
_cell.angle_alpha   90.00
_cell.angle_beta   90.00
_cell.angle_gamma   90.00
#
_symmetry.space_group_name_H-M   'P 1'
#
loop_
_entity.id
_entity.type
_entity.pdbx_description
1 polymer ?
#
loop_
_entity_poly.entity_id
_entity_poly.type
_entity_poly.pdbx_seq_one_letter_code
_entity_poly.pdbx_strand_id
1 'polypeptide(L)'
;MLSLRHLVARIFGFDREINALHERVRELSWDSAYGMYTRPAFLQFAQVMPRGTRFVTFIDLDHIHTLDQELGYTEVDRRIKATFSMNFRRSDVVARWYSGDEIVILFDSDREGADRKMEELAASAHREGLSYKFAIGEWAVGKEPAEDVIDALAENVRLQKNSSVPR
;
A
#
# COMPACT_ATOMS: atom_id res chain seq x y z
N MET A 1 -34.92 9.76 37.37
CA MET A 1 -34.96 10.60 36.15
C MET A 1 -33.52 10.93 35.76
N LEU A 2 -32.96 10.28 34.72
CA LEU A 2 -31.67 10.71 34.17
C LEU A 2 -31.84 12.12 33.61
N SER A 3 -31.10 13.09 34.18
CA SER A 3 -31.13 14.48 33.73
C SER A 3 -30.66 14.58 32.28
N LEU A 4 -31.43 15.26 31.43
CA LEU A 4 -31.15 15.49 30.02
C LEU A 4 -29.72 16.02 29.79
N ARG A 5 -29.16 16.78 30.75
CA ARG A 5 -27.77 17.26 30.74
C ARG A 5 -26.72 16.14 30.74
N HIS A 6 -26.95 15.05 31.47
CA HIS A 6 -26.02 13.91 31.51
C HIS A 6 -26.04 13.11 30.21
N LEU A 7 -27.22 12.98 29.57
CA LEU A 7 -27.35 12.30 28.28
C LEU A 7 -26.63 13.09 27.18
N VAL A 8 -26.83 14.41 27.16
CA VAL A 8 -26.23 15.33 26.20
C VAL A 8 -24.70 15.39 26.36
N ALA A 9 -24.19 15.49 27.59
CA ALA A 9 -22.75 15.47 27.85
C ALA A 9 -22.10 14.14 27.42
N ARG A 10 -22.79 13.02 27.59
CA ARG A 10 -22.32 11.70 27.19
C ARG A 10 -22.32 11.52 25.67
N ILE A 11 -23.34 12.02 24.96
CA ILE A 11 -23.39 12.02 23.50
C ILE A 11 -22.24 12.87 22.91
N PHE A 12 -22.05 14.10 23.40
CA PHE A 12 -20.95 14.95 22.95
C PHE A 12 -19.56 14.44 23.33
N GLY A 13 -19.45 13.68 24.43
CA GLY A 13 -18.23 12.96 24.80
C GLY A 13 -17.87 11.88 23.79
N PHE A 14 -18.86 11.09 23.35
CA PHE A 14 -18.66 10.08 22.32
C PHE A 14 -18.30 10.69 20.97
N ASP A 15 -18.89 11.81 20.56
CA ASP A 15 -18.52 12.46 19.30
C ASP A 15 -17.05 12.90 19.29
N ARG A 16 -16.52 13.40 20.42
CA ARG A 16 -15.09 13.74 20.53
C ARG A 16 -14.20 12.50 20.50
N GLU A 17 -14.56 11.43 21.20
CA GLU A 17 -13.82 10.18 21.18
C GLU A 17 -13.83 9.55 19.79
N ILE A 18 -14.98 9.53 19.11
CA ILE A 18 -15.13 9.04 17.73
C ILE A 18 -14.27 9.87 16.78
N ASN A 19 -14.28 11.20 16.90
CA ASN A 19 -13.46 12.06 16.06
C ASN A 19 -11.96 11.90 16.34
N ALA A 20 -11.55 11.80 17.60
CA ALA A 20 -10.16 11.52 17.95
C ALA A 20 -9.72 10.13 17.44
N LEU A 21 -10.61 9.15 17.48
CA LEU A 21 -10.35 7.82 16.92
C LEU A 21 -10.27 7.86 15.39
N HIS A 22 -11.13 8.63 14.72
CA HIS A 22 -11.02 8.85 13.27
C HIS A 22 -9.73 9.56 12.88
N GLU A 23 -9.28 10.54 13.66
CA GLU A 23 -7.98 11.17 13.43
C GLU A 23 -6.84 10.18 13.67
N ARG A 24 -6.91 9.36 14.72
CA ARG A 24 -5.92 8.29 14.95
C ARG A 24 -5.89 7.26 13.82
N VAL A 25 -7.06 6.87 13.32
CA VAL A 25 -7.17 5.97 12.16
C VAL A 25 -6.61 6.62 10.90
N ARG A 26 -6.81 7.93 10.70
CA ARG A 26 -6.19 8.68 9.60
C ARG A 26 -4.67 8.79 9.77
N GLU A 27 -4.17 9.09 10.96
CA GLU A 27 -2.73 9.10 11.24
C GLU A 27 -2.09 7.74 10.97
N LEU A 28 -2.78 6.64 11.34
CA LEU A 28 -2.32 5.28 11.08
C LEU A 28 -2.60 4.80 9.65
N SER A 29 -3.34 5.59 8.85
CA SER A 29 -3.64 5.25 7.45
C SER A 29 -2.51 5.59 6.49
N TRP A 30 -1.56 6.42 6.92
CA TRP A 30 -0.46 6.91 6.09
C TRP A 30 0.90 6.61 6.73
N ASP A 31 1.76 5.91 6.00
CA ASP A 31 3.15 5.74 6.35
C ASP A 31 3.94 6.98 5.91
N SER A 32 4.35 7.81 6.87
CA SER A 32 5.07 9.06 6.59
C SER A 32 6.52 8.85 6.15
N ALA A 33 7.13 7.74 6.58
CA ALA A 33 8.49 7.37 6.19
C ALA A 33 8.52 7.05 4.69
N TYR A 34 7.54 6.27 4.23
CA TYR A 34 7.49 5.79 2.84
C TYR A 34 6.68 6.73 1.94
N GLY A 35 5.83 7.59 2.52
CA GLY A 35 4.98 8.51 1.77
C GLY A 35 3.86 7.79 1.01
N MET A 36 3.23 6.80 1.64
CA MET A 36 2.17 5.99 1.03
C MET A 36 1.15 5.51 2.07
N TYR A 37 0.07 4.86 1.63
CA TYR A 37 -0.94 4.33 2.55
C TYR A 37 -0.43 3.10 3.32
N THR A 38 -1.07 2.77 4.44
CA THR A 38 -0.85 1.51 5.15
C THR A 38 -1.82 0.44 4.66
N ARG A 39 -1.50 -0.85 4.89
CA ARG A 39 -2.38 -1.97 4.56
C ARG A 39 -3.83 -1.79 5.05
N PRO A 40 -4.10 -1.40 6.32
CA PRO A 40 -5.47 -1.15 6.76
C PRO A 40 -6.20 -0.09 5.93
N ALA A 41 -5.50 0.96 5.51
CA ALA A 41 -6.07 2.01 4.65
C ALA A 41 -6.39 1.49 3.25
N PHE A 42 -5.48 0.71 2.66
CA PHE A 42 -5.72 0.01 1.40
C PHE A 42 -6.98 -0.85 1.45
N LEU A 43 -7.14 -1.65 2.51
CA LEU A 43 -8.31 -2.51 2.67
C LEU A 43 -9.61 -1.70 2.80
N GLN A 44 -9.58 -0.53 3.43
CA GLN A 44 -10.74 0.37 3.44
C GLN A 44 -11.08 0.90 2.04
N PHE A 45 -10.08 1.28 1.23
CA PHE A 45 -10.30 1.66 -0.16
C PHE A 45 -10.88 0.51 -0.98
N ALA A 46 -10.37 -0.71 -0.77
CA ALA A 46 -10.86 -1.91 -1.44
C ALA A 46 -12.34 -2.19 -1.11
N GLN A 47 -12.77 -1.97 0.14
CA GLN A 47 -14.16 -2.20 0.57
C GLN A 47 -15.17 -1.26 -0.10
N VAL A 48 -14.78 -0.02 -0.39
CA VAL A 48 -15.66 0.98 -1.01
C VAL A 48 -15.49 1.07 -2.53
N MET A 49 -14.64 0.23 -3.11
CA MET A 49 -14.35 0.24 -4.54
C MET A 49 -15.59 -0.17 -5.35
N PRO A 50 -15.96 0.58 -6.40
CA PRO A 50 -17.06 0.18 -7.28
C PRO A 50 -16.80 -1.18 -7.93
N ARG A 51 -17.86 -1.96 -8.13
CA ARG A 51 -17.78 -3.24 -8.83
C ARG A 51 -17.19 -3.05 -10.24
N GLY A 52 -16.34 -3.98 -10.63
CA GLY A 52 -15.68 -3.97 -11.93
C GLY A 52 -14.35 -4.70 -11.86
N THR A 53 -13.63 -4.65 -12.97
CA THR A 53 -12.25 -5.14 -13.05
C THR A 53 -11.30 -4.03 -12.62
N ARG A 54 -10.32 -4.36 -11.78
CA ARG A 54 -9.17 -3.52 -11.42
C ARG A 54 -7.88 -4.31 -11.55
N PHE A 55 -6.76 -3.60 -11.65
CA PHE A 55 -5.45 -4.24 -11.65
C PHE A 55 -4.73 -3.95 -10.35
N VAL A 56 -4.17 -4.99 -9.76
CA VAL A 56 -3.40 -4.92 -8.52
C VAL A 56 -2.01 -5.46 -8.79
N THR A 57 -1.00 -4.77 -8.27
CA THR A 57 0.39 -5.23 -8.31
C THR A 57 0.90 -5.40 -6.89
N PHE A 58 1.52 -6.55 -6.66
CA PHE A 58 2.33 -6.79 -5.46
C PHE A 58 3.81 -6.62 -5.84
N ILE A 59 4.54 -5.89 -5.01
CA ILE A 59 5.95 -5.55 -5.17
C ILE A 59 6.68 -5.98 -3.91
N ASP A 60 7.85 -6.57 -4.08
CA ASP A 60 8.78 -6.88 -3.01
C ASP A 60 10.14 -6.26 -3.36
N LEU A 61 10.58 -5.30 -2.54
CA LEU A 61 11.83 -4.57 -2.68
C LEU A 61 13.03 -5.46 -2.32
N ASP A 62 14.05 -5.50 -3.18
CA ASP A 62 15.21 -6.35 -2.97
C ASP A 62 16.16 -5.77 -1.89
N HIS A 63 16.61 -6.62 -0.97
CA HIS A 63 17.72 -6.34 -0.04
C HIS A 63 17.56 -5.11 0.86
N ILE A 64 16.33 -4.70 1.19
CA ILE A 64 16.07 -3.52 2.05
C ILE A 64 16.79 -3.64 3.40
N HIS A 65 16.73 -4.79 4.06
CA HIS A 65 17.45 -4.99 5.33
C HIS A 65 18.97 -4.84 5.22
N THR A 66 19.55 -5.20 4.08
CA THR A 66 21.00 -5.02 3.85
C THR A 66 21.32 -3.54 3.63
N LEU A 67 20.50 -2.85 2.83
CA LEU A 67 20.63 -1.40 2.63
C LEU A 67 20.45 -0.62 3.93
N ASP A 68 19.53 -1.04 4.80
CA ASP A 68 19.33 -0.43 6.12
C ASP A 68 20.59 -0.54 7.00
N GLN A 69 21.31 -1.66 6.91
CA GLN A 69 22.56 -1.87 7.65
C GLN A 69 23.71 -1.02 7.10
N GLU A 70 23.76 -0.83 5.77
CA GLU A 70 24.84 -0.12 5.09
C GLU A 70 24.67 1.40 5.11
N LEU A 71 23.44 1.88 4.91
CA LEU A 71 23.12 3.29 4.68
C LEU A 71 22.32 3.92 5.83
N GLY A 72 21.71 3.08 6.68
CA GLY A 72 20.78 3.51 7.73
C GLY A 72 19.35 3.69 7.21
N TYR A 73 18.39 3.37 8.07
CA TYR A 73 16.94 3.45 7.79
C TYR A 73 16.51 4.78 7.15
N THR A 74 17.01 5.91 7.64
CA THR A 74 16.62 7.25 7.13
C THR A 74 16.91 7.43 5.63
N GLU A 75 18.04 6.93 5.14
CA GLU A 75 18.40 7.05 3.72
C GLU A 75 17.62 6.07 2.85
N VAL A 76 17.36 4.86 3.35
CA VAL A 76 16.53 3.86 2.67
C VAL A 76 15.09 4.36 2.55
N ASP A 77 14.51 4.87 3.65
CA ASP A 77 13.19 5.49 3.66
C ASP A 77 13.09 6.64 2.65
N ARG A 78 14.12 7.50 2.57
CA ARG A 78 14.19 8.60 1.59
C ARG A 78 14.14 8.08 0.15
N ARG A 79 14.90 7.02 -0.16
CA ARG A 79 14.97 6.41 -1.51
C ARG A 79 13.66 5.76 -1.91
N ILE A 80 13.03 5.03 -0.98
CA ILE A 80 11.72 4.43 -1.19
C ILE A 80 10.71 5.54 -1.46
N LYS A 81 10.65 6.55 -0.59
CA LYS A 81 9.75 7.69 -0.77
C LYS A 81 9.97 8.40 -2.10
N ALA A 82 11.22 8.63 -2.51
CA ALA A 82 11.54 9.24 -3.80
C ALA A 82 11.09 8.36 -4.98
N THR A 83 11.30 7.06 -4.89
CA THR A 83 10.88 6.07 -5.91
C THR A 83 9.37 6.14 -6.17
N PHE A 84 8.57 6.16 -5.09
CA PHE A 84 7.10 6.18 -5.16
C PHE A 84 6.50 7.61 -5.23
N SER A 85 7.31 8.67 -5.26
CA SER A 85 6.84 10.05 -5.47
C SER A 85 6.52 10.39 -6.93
N MET A 86 6.51 9.39 -7.81
CA MET A 86 6.10 9.54 -9.20
C MET A 86 4.61 9.88 -9.32
N ASN A 87 4.19 10.38 -10.49
CA ASN A 87 2.82 10.82 -10.71
C ASN A 87 1.87 9.62 -10.89
N PHE A 88 1.25 9.20 -9.78
CA PHE A 88 0.10 8.30 -9.76
C PHE A 88 -1.19 9.08 -10.02
N ARG A 89 -2.19 8.40 -10.60
CA ARG A 89 -3.52 9.02 -10.69
C ARG A 89 -4.07 9.18 -9.27
N ARG A 90 -4.95 10.17 -9.09
CA ARG A 90 -5.62 10.38 -7.80
C ARG A 90 -6.43 9.16 -7.32
N SER A 91 -6.87 8.31 -8.25
CA SER A 91 -7.61 7.09 -7.97
C SER A 91 -6.73 5.84 -7.84
N ASP A 92 -5.43 5.92 -8.14
CA ASP A 92 -4.50 4.85 -7.81
C ASP A 92 -4.22 4.86 -6.30
N VAL A 93 -4.01 3.69 -5.71
CA VAL A 93 -3.69 3.53 -4.29
C VAL A 93 -2.38 2.78 -4.15
N VAL A 94 -1.38 3.43 -3.58
CA VAL A 94 -0.09 2.83 -3.23
C VAL A 94 -0.06 2.61 -1.73
N ALA A 95 0.23 1.40 -1.28
CA ALA A 95 0.23 1.06 0.12
C ALA A 95 1.35 0.09 0.51
N ARG A 96 1.90 0.29 1.71
CA ARG A 96 2.79 -0.67 2.37
C ARG A 96 1.97 -1.84 2.91
N TRP A 97 2.47 -3.07 2.72
CA TRP A 97 1.73 -4.31 3.00
C TRP A 97 2.02 -4.94 4.37
N TYR A 98 2.64 -6.13 4.46
CA TYR A 98 2.95 -6.78 5.73
C TYR A 98 4.33 -6.40 6.26
N SER A 99 5.36 -6.52 5.41
CA SER A 99 6.73 -6.22 5.78
C SER A 99 7.13 -4.78 5.42
N GLY A 100 8.36 -4.40 5.75
CA GLY A 100 8.91 -3.11 5.33
C GLY A 100 9.18 -3.00 3.84
N ASP A 101 9.45 -4.11 3.18
CA ASP A 101 9.85 -4.20 1.78
C ASP A 101 8.69 -4.53 0.83
N GLU A 102 7.49 -4.83 1.34
CA GLU A 102 6.33 -5.18 0.52
C GLU A 102 5.40 -3.99 0.26
N ILE A 103 5.10 -3.76 -1.01
CA ILE A 103 4.21 -2.69 -1.47
C ILE A 103 3.11 -3.27 -2.36
N VAL A 104 1.89 -2.77 -2.20
CA VAL A 104 0.75 -3.05 -3.08
C VAL A 104 0.34 -1.77 -3.80
N ILE A 105 0.08 -1.90 -5.10
CA ILE A 105 -0.49 -0.82 -5.91
C ILE A 105 -1.81 -1.30 -6.52
N LEU A 106 -2.88 -0.56 -6.26
CA LEU A 106 -4.14 -0.67 -6.99
C LEU A 106 -4.17 0.40 -8.08
N PHE A 107 -4.40 -0.03 -9.32
CA PHE A 107 -4.53 0.86 -10.46
C PHE A 107 -5.98 1.07 -10.86
N ASP A 108 -6.36 2.34 -11.04
CA ASP A 108 -7.60 2.75 -11.69
C ASP A 108 -7.33 3.04 -13.18
N SER A 109 -6.76 2.03 -13.84
CA SER A 109 -6.49 1.99 -15.27
C SER A 109 -6.66 0.56 -15.79
N ASP A 110 -6.54 0.37 -17.10
CA ASP A 110 -6.47 -0.95 -17.69
C ASP A 110 -5.07 -1.57 -17.51
N ARG A 111 -4.91 -2.78 -18.05
CA ARG A 111 -3.65 -3.53 -17.94
C ARG A 111 -2.47 -2.75 -18.53
N GLU A 112 -2.66 -2.14 -19.69
CA GLU A 112 -1.60 -1.40 -20.38
C GLU A 112 -1.18 -0.15 -19.58
N GLY A 113 -2.14 0.56 -18.98
CA GLY A 113 -1.87 1.68 -18.09
C GLY A 113 -1.07 1.26 -16.85
N ALA A 114 -1.44 0.13 -16.24
CA ALA A 114 -0.72 -0.43 -15.10
C ALA A 114 0.70 -0.87 -15.46
N ASP A 115 0.88 -1.60 -16.58
CA ASP A 115 2.20 -2.05 -17.04
C ASP A 115 3.12 -0.85 -17.32
N ARG A 116 2.64 0.19 -18.01
CA ARG A 116 3.41 1.41 -18.25
C ARG A 116 3.82 2.11 -16.96
N LYS A 117 2.93 2.11 -15.96
CA LYS A 117 3.23 2.70 -14.66
C LYS A 117 4.32 1.90 -13.92
N MET A 118 4.33 0.59 -14.06
CA MET A 118 5.38 -0.28 -13.53
C MET A 118 6.73 -0.05 -14.23
N GLU A 119 6.75 0.19 -15.54
CA GLU A 119 7.98 0.57 -16.26
C GLU A 119 8.56 1.90 -15.76
N GLU A 120 7.70 2.91 -15.60
CA GLU A 120 8.10 4.21 -15.01
C GLU A 120 8.62 4.04 -13.57
N LEU A 121 7.97 3.19 -12.77
CA LEU A 121 8.41 2.88 -11.41
C LEU A 121 9.76 2.18 -11.39
N ALA A 122 10.01 1.25 -12.33
CA ALA A 122 11.30 0.57 -12.45
C ALA A 122 12.43 1.56 -12.78
N ALA A 123 12.19 2.50 -13.69
CA ALA A 123 13.14 3.58 -13.98
C ALA A 123 13.37 4.48 -12.76
N SER A 124 12.32 4.77 -11.98
CA SER A 124 12.42 5.55 -10.74
C SER A 124 13.26 4.82 -9.68
N ALA A 125 12.98 3.55 -9.42
CA ALA A 125 13.71 2.71 -8.47
C ALA A 125 15.18 2.60 -8.84
N HIS A 126 15.48 2.39 -10.12
CA HIS A 126 16.86 2.31 -10.61
C HIS A 126 17.65 3.60 -10.32
N ARG A 127 17.03 4.78 -10.48
CA ARG A 127 17.68 6.07 -10.16
C ARG A 127 17.99 6.23 -8.66
N GLU A 128 17.14 5.69 -7.79
CA GLU A 128 17.37 5.71 -6.34
C GLU A 128 18.23 4.52 -5.85
N GLY A 129 18.74 3.69 -6.77
CA GLY A 129 19.57 2.53 -6.46
C GLY A 129 18.81 1.40 -5.78
N LEU A 130 17.50 1.27 -6.06
CA LEU A 130 16.65 0.18 -5.60
C LEU A 130 16.33 -0.76 -6.76
N SER A 131 16.02 -2.01 -6.44
CA SER A 131 15.42 -2.99 -7.34
C SER A 131 14.30 -3.73 -6.63
N TYR A 132 13.44 -4.39 -7.41
CA TYR A 132 12.32 -5.14 -6.86
C TYR A 132 11.87 -6.23 -7.81
N LYS A 133 11.10 -7.17 -7.26
CA LYS A 133 10.27 -8.12 -8.00
C LYS A 133 8.82 -7.76 -7.86
N PHE A 134 8.02 -8.09 -8.87
CA PHE A 134 6.59 -7.80 -8.82
C PHE A 134 5.76 -8.84 -9.58
N ALA A 135 4.48 -8.89 -9.25
CA ALA A 135 3.46 -9.60 -10.00
C ALA A 135 2.22 -8.72 -10.10
N ILE A 136 1.64 -8.64 -11.30
CA ILE A 136 0.41 -7.92 -11.59
C ILE A 136 -0.73 -8.90 -11.88
N GLY A 137 -1.90 -8.63 -11.31
CA GLY A 137 -3.09 -9.46 -11.45
C GLY A 137 -4.35 -8.63 -11.67
N GLU A 138 -5.36 -9.29 -12.23
CA GLU A 138 -6.71 -8.76 -12.29
C GLU A 138 -7.41 -9.03 -10.95
N TRP A 139 -8.12 -8.03 -10.43
CA TRP A 139 -9.00 -8.17 -9.29
C TRP A 139 -10.44 -7.88 -9.72
N ALA A 140 -11.30 -8.90 -9.62
CA ALA A 140 -12.73 -8.75 -9.89
C ALA A 140 -13.46 -8.24 -8.63
N VAL A 141 -13.56 -6.90 -8.51
CA VAL A 141 -14.13 -6.22 -7.34
C VAL A 141 -15.55 -6.71 -7.06
N GLY A 142 -15.75 -7.25 -5.85
CA GLY A 142 -17.02 -7.77 -5.37
C GLY A 142 -17.30 -9.24 -5.73
N LYS A 143 -16.39 -9.91 -6.44
CA LYS A 143 -16.44 -11.38 -6.65
C LYS A 143 -15.46 -12.11 -5.75
N GLU A 144 -14.31 -11.50 -5.47
CA GLU A 144 -13.28 -12.03 -4.59
C GLU A 144 -12.70 -10.92 -3.70
N PRO A 145 -12.22 -11.25 -2.49
CA PRO A 145 -11.48 -10.31 -1.65
C PRO A 145 -10.19 -9.85 -2.33
N ALA A 146 -9.83 -8.57 -2.15
CA ALA A 146 -8.55 -8.06 -2.65
C ALA A 146 -7.35 -8.80 -2.05
N GLU A 147 -7.47 -9.21 -0.78
CA GLU A 147 -6.42 -9.93 -0.05
C GLU A 147 -6.06 -11.25 -0.72
N ASP A 148 -7.05 -12.05 -1.11
CA ASP A 148 -6.82 -13.35 -1.77
C ASP A 148 -6.04 -13.18 -3.09
N VAL A 149 -6.36 -12.12 -3.86
CA VAL A 149 -5.63 -11.77 -5.08
C VAL A 149 -4.20 -11.35 -4.76
N ILE A 150 -4.02 -10.50 -3.75
CA ILE A 150 -2.69 -10.02 -3.34
C ILE A 150 -1.82 -11.17 -2.83
N ASP A 151 -2.37 -12.09 -2.04
CA ASP A 151 -1.65 -13.24 -1.52
C ASP A 151 -1.20 -14.18 -2.65
N ALA A 152 -2.04 -14.38 -3.67
CA ALA A 152 -1.65 -15.11 -4.88
C ALA A 152 -0.52 -14.40 -5.66
N LEU A 153 -0.54 -13.07 -5.73
CA LEU A 153 0.53 -12.29 -6.35
C LEU A 153 1.83 -12.34 -5.54
N ALA A 154 1.75 -12.29 -4.22
CA ALA A 154 2.89 -12.44 -3.32
C ALA A 154 3.58 -13.80 -3.50
N GLU A 155 2.79 -14.87 -3.62
CA GLU A 155 3.33 -16.20 -3.89
C GLU A 155 4.04 -16.26 -5.25
N ASN A 156 3.49 -15.62 -6.29
CA ASN A 156 4.14 -15.54 -7.59
C ASN A 156 5.50 -14.82 -7.51
N VAL A 157 5.59 -13.73 -6.76
CA VAL A 157 6.85 -13.00 -6.54
C VAL A 157 7.86 -13.87 -5.78
N ARG A 158 7.41 -14.59 -4.75
CA ARG A 158 8.26 -15.53 -3.99
C ARG A 158 8.83 -16.63 -4.88
N LEU A 159 8.02 -17.20 -5.78
CA LEU A 159 8.46 -18.21 -6.73
C LEU A 159 9.48 -17.67 -7.75
N GLN A 160 9.31 -16.41 -8.20
CA GLN A 160 10.30 -15.75 -9.06
C GLN A 160 11.66 -15.63 -8.36
N LYS A 161 11.67 -15.20 -7.10
CA LYS A 161 12.91 -15.07 -6.30
C LYS A 161 13.66 -16.39 -6.18
N ASN A 162 12.94 -17.47 -5.86
CA ASN A 162 13.52 -18.81 -5.72
C ASN A 162 14.08 -19.37 -7.04
N SER A 163 13.53 -18.94 -8.17
CA SER A 163 13.98 -19.36 -9.50
C SER A 163 15.21 -18.58 -10.00
N SER A 164 15.46 -17.39 -9.44
CA SER A 164 16.56 -16.50 -9.80
C SER A 164 17.86 -16.70 -9.01
N VAL A 165 17.89 -17.59 -8.02
CA VAL A 165 19.12 -17.95 -7.29
C VAL A 165 19.89 -19.01 -8.11
N PRO A 166 21.10 -18.72 -8.63
CA PRO A 166 21.94 -19.74 -9.24
C PRO A 166 22.31 -20.79 -8.17
N ARG A 167 22.24 -22.08 -8.53
CA ARG A 167 22.83 -23.15 -7.73
C ARG A 167 24.35 -23.02 -7.64
#